data_AF-A0A7J4QW34-F1
#
_entry.id   AF-A0A7J4QW34-F1
#
_cell.length_a   1.000
_cell.length_b   1.000
_cell.length_c   1.000
_cell.angle_alpha   90.00
_cell.angle_beta   90.00
_cell.angle_gamma   90.00
#
_symmetry.space_group_name_H-M   'P 1'
#
loop_
_entity.id
_entity.type
_entity.pdbx_description
1 polymer ?
#
loop_
_entity_poly.entity_id
_entity_poly.type
_entity_poly.pdbx_seq_one_letter_code
_entity_poly.pdbx_strand_id
1 'polypeptide(L)'
;MRGNIEPGAMTRMNYFGNHMLTWIASALYGVTTNDLCTGYWAFTKSAIAKLKLNSMRFEIEAEMYASCVKEKIMIKSIPINYRSRIGEAKLGSIVDGWIIFKKLLVRRIFSTPVEVITGKGNLDMD
;
A
#
# COMPACT_ATOMS: atom_id res chain seq x y z
N MET A 1 2.82 -12.93 1.36
CA MET A 1 1.88 -13.23 2.46
C MET A 1 2.36 -14.45 3.23
N ARG A 2 2.44 -14.38 4.58
CA ARG A 2 3.02 -15.45 5.42
C ARG A 2 2.07 -16.05 6.47
N GLY A 3 0.83 -15.58 6.58
CA GLY A 3 -0.18 -16.15 7.48
C GLY A 3 -1.11 -17.12 6.77
N ASN A 4 -1.94 -17.85 7.53
CA ASN A 4 -2.93 -18.77 6.97
C ASN A 4 -4.07 -18.00 6.31
N ILE A 5 -4.49 -18.42 5.13
CA ILE A 5 -5.62 -17.86 4.39
C ILE A 5 -6.74 -18.90 4.41
N GLU A 6 -7.85 -18.58 5.09
CA GLU A 6 -9.02 -19.45 5.11
C GLU A 6 -9.64 -19.59 3.70
N PRO A 7 -10.21 -20.76 3.35
CA PRO A 7 -10.96 -20.93 2.11
C PRO A 7 -12.06 -19.86 1.98
N GLY A 8 -12.07 -19.14 0.85
CA GLY A 8 -13.03 -18.06 0.60
C GLY A 8 -12.62 -16.68 1.14
N ALA A 9 -11.53 -16.57 1.91
CA ALA A 9 -11.04 -15.28 2.40
C ALA A 9 -10.47 -14.36 1.31
N MET A 10 -9.96 -14.95 0.22
CA MET A 10 -9.40 -14.20 -0.90
C MET A 10 -9.60 -14.96 -2.21
N THR A 11 -9.96 -14.24 -3.28
CA THR A 11 -9.99 -14.83 -4.63
C THR A 11 -8.56 -15.11 -5.10
N ARG A 12 -8.36 -16.17 -5.91
CA ARG A 12 -7.05 -16.52 -6.48
C ARG A 12 -6.44 -15.36 -7.27
N MET A 13 -7.28 -14.58 -7.93
CA MET A 13 -6.89 -13.41 -8.71
C MET A 13 -6.37 -12.27 -7.83
N ASN A 14 -7.04 -11.95 -6.72
CA ASN A 14 -6.57 -10.93 -5.78
C ASN A 14 -5.28 -11.35 -5.10
N TYR A 15 -5.15 -12.65 -4.75
CA TYR A 15 -3.92 -13.20 -4.21
C TYR A 15 -2.74 -13.02 -5.17
N PHE A 16 -2.94 -13.39 -6.45
CA PHE A 16 -1.91 -13.23 -7.47
C PHE A 16 -1.58 -11.75 -7.73
N GLY A 17 -2.59 -10.89 -7.89
CA GLY A 17 -2.41 -9.46 -8.11
C GLY A 17 -1.64 -8.78 -6.98
N ASN A 18 -1.98 -9.10 -5.72
CA ASN A 18 -1.26 -8.57 -4.58
C ASN A 18 0.20 -9.05 -4.52
N HIS A 19 0.46 -10.33 -4.81
CA HIS A 19 1.84 -10.84 -4.90
C HIS A 19 2.65 -10.16 -6.00
N MET A 20 2.05 -9.97 -7.18
CA MET A 20 2.70 -9.28 -8.30
C MET A 20 3.02 -7.82 -7.94
N LEU A 21 2.07 -7.07 -7.37
CA LEU A 21 2.27 -5.70 -6.94
C LEU A 21 3.31 -5.60 -5.81
N THR A 22 3.28 -6.54 -4.86
CA THR A 22 4.28 -6.64 -3.78
C THR A 22 5.68 -6.85 -4.33
N TRP A 23 5.83 -7.73 -5.33
CA TRP A 23 7.11 -7.98 -5.98
C TRP A 23 7.62 -6.75 -6.74
N ILE A 24 6.76 -6.10 -7.51
CA ILE A 24 7.10 -4.86 -8.24
C ILE A 24 7.53 -3.76 -7.26
N ALA A 25 6.78 -3.53 -6.19
CA ALA A 25 7.12 -2.54 -5.19
C ALA A 25 8.45 -2.85 -4.48
N SER A 26 8.70 -4.12 -4.18
CA SER A 26 9.97 -4.55 -3.59
C SER A 26 11.14 -4.35 -4.55
N ALA A 27 10.96 -4.66 -5.84
CA ALA A 27 11.97 -4.45 -6.88
C ALA A 27 12.25 -2.96 -7.13
N LEU A 28 11.22 -2.13 -7.18
CA LEU A 28 11.36 -0.69 -7.44
C LEU A 28 12.00 0.07 -6.28
N TYR A 29 11.64 -0.27 -5.05
CA TYR A 29 12.04 0.48 -3.86
C TYR A 29 13.17 -0.20 -3.06
N GLY A 30 13.52 -1.44 -3.38
CA GLY A 30 14.63 -2.18 -2.75
C GLY A 30 14.36 -2.63 -1.31
N VAL A 31 13.12 -2.52 -0.83
CA VAL A 31 12.69 -2.95 0.50
C VAL A 31 11.73 -4.12 0.33
N THR A 32 11.90 -5.21 1.07
CA THR A 32 10.99 -6.35 0.94
C THR A 32 9.75 -6.16 1.81
N THR A 33 8.55 -6.25 1.24
CA THR A 33 7.30 -6.39 2.00
C THR A 33 6.62 -7.71 1.66
N ASN A 34 5.84 -8.25 2.61
CA ASN A 34 5.11 -9.51 2.44
C ASN A 34 3.69 -9.31 1.89
N ASP A 35 3.13 -8.11 2.06
CA ASP A 35 1.78 -7.77 1.61
C ASP A 35 1.74 -6.26 1.40
N LEU A 36 1.68 -5.82 0.14
CA LEU A 36 1.60 -4.41 -0.20
C LEU A 36 0.19 -3.87 0.01
N CYS A 37 -0.83 -4.59 -0.46
CA CYS A 37 -2.23 -4.16 -0.42
C CYS A 37 -2.91 -4.51 0.92
N THR A 38 -2.15 -4.48 2.02
CA THR A 38 -2.72 -4.67 3.35
C THR A 38 -3.41 -3.40 3.81
N GLY A 39 -4.65 -3.53 4.30
CA GLY A 39 -5.39 -2.43 4.90
C GLY A 39 -5.03 -2.17 6.36
N TYR A 40 -4.18 -3.00 6.98
CA TYR A 40 -3.87 -2.90 8.42
C TYR A 40 -2.45 -2.40 8.66
N TRP A 41 -2.34 -1.10 8.92
CA TRP A 41 -1.08 -0.43 9.20
C TRP A 41 -1.07 0.16 10.62
N ALA A 42 0.08 0.08 11.28
CA ALA A 42 0.32 0.74 12.56
C ALA A 42 1.54 1.65 12.42
N PHE A 43 1.43 2.87 12.93
CA PHE A 43 2.48 3.88 12.83
C PHE A 43 2.78 4.49 14.21
N THR A 44 4.05 4.82 14.44
CA THR A 44 4.41 5.71 15.54
C THR A 44 4.07 7.15 15.17
N LYS A 45 3.86 8.02 16.17
CA LYS A 45 3.57 9.45 15.95
C LYS A 45 4.63 10.13 15.07
N SER A 46 5.91 9.77 15.26
CA SER A 46 7.03 10.31 14.48
C SER A 46 7.08 9.78 13.05
N ALA A 47 6.60 8.56 12.80
CA ALA A 47 6.53 8.00 11.45
C ALA A 47 5.40 8.65 10.65
N ILE A 48 4.18 8.73 11.21
CA ILE A 48 3.02 9.30 10.50
C ILE A 48 3.23 10.78 10.17
N ALA A 49 3.88 11.55 11.06
CA ALA A 49 4.19 12.96 10.80
C ALA A 49 5.16 13.19 9.63
N LYS A 50 5.91 12.16 9.21
CA LYS A 50 6.81 12.23 8.05
C LYS A 50 6.15 11.72 6.77
N LEU A 51 4.99 11.05 6.87
CA LEU A 51 4.32 10.50 5.70
C LEU A 51 3.67 11.62 4.89
N LYS A 52 4.07 11.73 3.63
CA LYS A 52 3.50 12.69 2.67
C LYS A 52 2.57 11.93 1.75
N LEU A 53 1.28 11.91 2.10
CA LEU A 53 0.22 11.17 1.41
C LEU A 53 -0.75 12.12 0.72
N ASN A 54 -1.27 11.70 -0.44
CA ASN A 54 -2.22 12.46 -1.26
C ASN A 54 -3.32 11.55 -1.85
N SER A 55 -3.16 10.23 -1.78
CA SER A 55 -4.07 9.26 -2.38
C SER A 55 -5.35 9.08 -1.55
N MET A 56 -6.49 8.95 -2.25
CA MET A 56 -7.83 8.93 -1.63
C MET A 56 -8.54 7.57 -1.73
N ARG A 57 -7.87 6.55 -2.29
CA ARG A 57 -8.44 5.21 -2.59
C ARG A 57 -7.39 4.12 -2.33
N PHE A 58 -7.53 2.94 -2.95
CA PHE A 58 -6.61 1.79 -2.86
C PHE A 58 -5.14 2.04 -3.28
N GLU A 59 -4.84 3.25 -3.73
CA GLU A 59 -3.48 3.71 -3.97
C GLU A 59 -2.75 4.07 -2.67
N ILE A 60 -3.47 4.28 -1.57
CA ILE A 60 -2.92 4.78 -0.31
C ILE A 60 -1.89 3.80 0.27
N GLU A 61 -2.11 2.49 0.15
CA GLU A 61 -1.21 1.45 0.65
C GLU A 61 0.16 1.50 -0.07
N ALA A 62 0.11 1.60 -1.40
CA ALA A 62 1.28 1.78 -2.24
C ALA A 62 2.02 3.10 -1.93
N GLU A 63 1.26 4.17 -1.67
CA GLU A 63 1.79 5.48 -1.35
C GLU A 63 2.48 5.52 0.02
N MET A 64 1.86 4.92 1.03
CA MET A 64 2.42 4.77 2.37
C MET A 64 3.73 3.99 2.30
N TYR A 65 3.74 2.86 1.58
CA TYR A 65 4.94 2.07 1.38
C TYR A 65 6.07 2.90 0.74
N ALA A 66 5.78 3.58 -0.39
CA ALA A 66 6.77 4.41 -1.08
C ALA A 66 7.29 5.55 -0.19
N SER A 67 6.42 6.20 0.59
CA SER A 67 6.78 7.28 1.51
C SER A 67 7.65 6.76 2.65
N CYS A 68 7.31 5.60 3.24
CA CYS A 68 8.14 4.96 4.27
C CYS A 68 9.55 4.66 3.76
N VAL A 69 9.69 4.10 2.56
CA VAL A 69 11.01 3.80 1.98
C VAL A 69 11.81 5.09 1.73
N LYS A 70 11.16 6.12 1.18
CA LYS A 70 11.81 7.41 0.89
C LYS A 70 12.30 8.12 2.15
N GLU A 71 11.48 8.14 3.19
CA GLU A 71 11.79 8.75 4.49
C GLU A 71 12.67 7.84 5.38
N LYS A 72 13.15 6.71 4.84
CA LYS A 72 13.97 5.70 5.53
C LYS A 72 13.34 5.18 6.83
N ILE A 73 12.02 5.07 6.84
CA ILE A 73 11.25 4.49 7.94
C ILE A 73 11.33 2.96 7.85
N MET A 74 11.68 2.30 8.95
CA MET A 74 11.73 0.84 9.01
C MET A 74 10.31 0.26 8.88
N ILE A 75 10.13 -0.66 7.94
CA ILE A 75 8.87 -1.38 7.72
C ILE A 75 9.04 -2.82 8.21
N LYS A 76 8.12 -3.29 9.05
CA LYS A 76 8.06 -4.70 9.49
C LYS A 76 6.67 -5.26 9.24
N SER A 77 6.61 -6.40 8.56
CA SER A 77 5.36 -7.12 8.33
C SER A 77 5.15 -8.17 9.43
N ILE A 78 3.98 -8.13 10.06
CA ILE A 78 3.56 -9.13 11.05
C ILE A 78 2.56 -10.06 10.36
N PRO A 79 2.79 -11.38 10.33
CA PRO A 79 1.87 -12.31 9.69
C PRO A 79 0.54 -12.34 10.46
N ILE A 80 -0.57 -12.21 9.72
CA ILE A 80 -1.93 -12.33 10.25
C ILE A 80 -2.68 -13.43 9.50
N ASN A 81 -3.64 -14.07 10.17
CA ASN A 81 -4.52 -15.05 9.54
C ASN A 81 -5.69 -14.33 8.86
N TYR A 82 -5.89 -14.58 7.57
CA TYR A 82 -6.99 -14.02 6.79
C TYR A 82 -8.21 -14.91 6.98
N ARG A 83 -9.26 -14.36 7.60
CA ARG A 83 -10.54 -15.04 7.76
C ARG A 83 -11.48 -14.74 6.61
N SER A 84 -12.39 -15.67 6.33
CA SER A 84 -13.46 -15.41 5.36
C SER A 84 -14.32 -14.23 5.81
N ARG A 85 -14.51 -13.26 4.92
CA ARG A 85 -15.32 -12.07 5.21
C ARG A 85 -16.80 -12.42 5.08
N ILE A 86 -17.61 -11.98 6.05
CA ILE A 86 -19.06 -11.99 5.92
C ILE A 86 -19.45 -10.73 5.12
N GLY A 87 -19.69 -10.88 3.81
CA GLY A 87 -20.12 -9.80 2.89
C GLY A 87 -19.37 -9.78 1.55
N GLU A 88 -19.85 -8.98 0.59
CA GLU A 88 -19.25 -8.90 -0.75
C GLU A 88 -17.88 -8.19 -0.75
N ALA A 89 -16.95 -8.71 -1.53
CA ALA A 89 -15.64 -8.12 -1.72
C ALA A 89 -15.76 -6.81 -2.53
N LYS A 90 -15.34 -5.70 -1.93
CA LYS A 90 -15.27 -4.39 -2.61
C LYS A 90 -14.10 -4.31 -3.61
N LEU A 91 -13.17 -5.28 -3.54
CA LEU A 91 -12.01 -5.42 -4.42
C LEU A 91 -12.29 -6.54 -5.43
N GLY A 92 -12.53 -6.19 -6.69
CA GLY A 92 -12.89 -7.17 -7.70
C GLY A 92 -12.52 -6.84 -9.15
N SER A 93 -12.01 -5.64 -9.45
CA SER A 93 -11.73 -5.25 -10.83
C SER A 93 -10.24 -5.20 -11.12
N ILE A 94 -9.81 -5.78 -12.24
CA ILE A 94 -8.47 -5.60 -12.85
C ILE A 94 -8.10 -4.11 -12.92
N VAL A 95 -9.10 -3.25 -13.09
CA VAL A 95 -8.97 -1.80 -13.14
C VAL A 95 -8.33 -1.25 -11.87
N ASP A 96 -8.72 -1.74 -10.69
CA ASP A 96 -8.17 -1.28 -9.41
C ASP A 96 -6.69 -1.64 -9.29
N GLY A 97 -6.32 -2.85 -9.72
CA GLY A 97 -4.92 -3.29 -9.76
C GLY A 97 -4.06 -2.45 -10.70
N TRP A 98 -4.59 -2.07 -11.87
CA TRP A 98 -3.90 -1.20 -12.82
C TRP A 98 -3.68 0.22 -12.28
N ILE A 99 -4.67 0.76 -11.57
CA ILE A 99 -4.58 2.08 -10.92
C ILE A 99 -3.43 2.08 -9.89
N ILE A 100 -3.36 1.04 -9.04
CA ILE A 100 -2.29 0.89 -8.04
C ILE A 100 -0.91 0.78 -8.71
N PHE A 101 -0.80 -0.05 -9.76
CA PHE A 101 0.44 -0.20 -10.52
C PHE A 101 0.90 1.13 -11.14
N LYS A 102 -0.01 1.85 -11.79
CA LYS A 102 0.29 3.16 -12.40
C LYS A 102 0.77 4.15 -11.33
N LYS A 103 0.16 4.17 -10.15
CA LYS A 103 0.59 5.05 -9.04
C LYS A 103 1.99 4.74 -8.55
N LEU A 104 2.35 3.46 -8.41
CA LEU A 104 3.72 3.04 -8.06
C LEU A 104 4.74 3.55 -9.06
N LEU A 105 4.48 3.40 -10.37
CA LEU A 105 5.36 3.90 -11.42
C LEU A 105 5.49 5.43 -11.41
N VAL A 106 4.36 6.14 -11.28
CA VAL A 106 4.36 7.61 -11.23
C VAL A 106 5.14 8.10 -10.02
N ARG A 107 4.95 7.53 -8.82
CA ARG A 107 5.68 7.92 -7.62
C ARG A 107 7.17 7.59 -7.66
N ARG A 108 7.58 6.58 -8.43
CA ARG A 108 8.99 6.28 -8.67
C ARG A 108 9.66 7.37 -9.52
N ILE A 109 8.97 7.85 -10.56
CA ILE A 109 9.48 8.86 -11.49
C ILE A 109 9.34 10.27 -10.88
N PHE A 110 8.17 10.58 -10.31
CA PHE A 110 7.84 11.84 -9.65
C PHE A 110 7.77 11.62 -8.15
N SER A 111 8.89 11.88 -7.47
CA SER A 111 9.09 11.60 -6.05
C SER A 111 8.22 12.44 -5.09
N THR A 112 7.52 13.45 -5.60
CA THR A 112 6.67 14.36 -4.81
C THR A 112 5.32 14.55 -5.50
N PRO A 113 4.19 14.35 -4.79
CA PRO A 113 2.89 14.82 -5.26
C PRO A 113 2.96 16.32 -5.52
N VAL A 114 2.33 16.79 -6.60
CA VAL A 114 2.30 18.21 -6.96
C VAL A 114 1.73 19.07 -5.82
N GLU A 115 0.78 18.54 -5.04
CA GLU A 115 0.21 19.25 -3.87
C GLU A 115 1.20 19.48 -2.72
N VAL A 116 2.29 18.70 -2.62
CA VAL A 116 3.34 18.93 -1.60
C VAL A 116 4.16 20.18 -1.93
N ILE A 117 4.25 20.58 -3.22
CA ILE A 117 4.91 21.83 -3.63
C ILE A 117 4.08 23.04 -3.18
N THR A 118 2.77 22.86 -3.00
CA THR A 118 1.84 23.89 -2.51
C THR A 118 1.74 23.95 -0.97
N GLY A 119 2.42 23.05 -0.25
CA GLY A 119 2.46 23.07 1.22
C GLY A 119 1.15 22.69 1.92
N LYS A 120 0.22 22.01 1.23
CA LYS A 120 -0.99 21.44 1.82
C LYS A 120 -1.01 19.93 1.58
N GLY A 121 -0.64 19.16 2.58
CA GLY A 121 -0.99 17.76 2.66
C GLY A 121 -2.38 17.59 3.27
N ASN A 122 -3.15 16.60 2.83
CA ASN A 122 -4.45 16.27 3.44
C ASN A 122 -4.35 15.69 4.87
N LEU A 123 -3.14 15.59 5.43
CA LEU A 123 -2.85 15.20 6.81
C LEU A 123 -2.39 16.38 7.67
N ASP A 124 -2.26 17.58 7.09
CA ASP A 124 -2.08 18.80 7.85
C ASP A 124 -3.42 19.12 8.51
N MET A 125 -3.69 18.48 9.64
CA MET A 125 -4.73 18.94 10.56
C MET A 125 -4.16 20.13 11.33
N ASP A 126 -4.84 21.28 11.22
CA ASP A 126 -4.66 22.43 12.11
C ASP A 126 -4.86 22.04 13.58
#